data_AF-A0AAD7RM40-F1
#
_entry.id   AF-A0AAD7RM40-F1
#
_cell.length_a   1.000
_cell.length_b   1.000
_cell.length_c   1.000
_cell.angle_alpha   90.00
_cell.angle_beta   90.00
_cell.angle_gamma   90.00
#
_symmetry.space_group_name_H-M   'P 1'
#
loop_
_entity.id
_entity.type
_entity.pdbx_description
1 polymer ?
#
loop_
_entity_poly.entity_id
_entity_poly.type
_entity_poly.pdbx_seq_one_letter_code
_entity_poly.pdbx_strand_id
1 'polypeptide(L)'
;MDSPWVLRGSWVVLLLLFSCVPLEGHPQTFEEPYVPFPPARPSMVNLDNICVNEPHRPLYPLDSLPRTGYSYLRRQGDAINGMESAYQECCKLYGYQWLVLTLSCVQKAWKGGLSKYCVDEFSVKTKPHPCCMVEEDMHNCFATKAPNKSYTPTPTKK
;
A
#
# COMPACT_ATOMS: atom_id res chain seq x y z
N MET A 1 -45.67 -66.01 -45.91
CA MET A 1 -45.53 -66.22 -44.46
C MET A 1 -44.80 -65.03 -43.88
N ASP A 2 -45.51 -64.32 -43.01
CA ASP A 2 -45.10 -63.49 -41.87
C ASP A 2 -44.32 -62.16 -42.06
N SER A 3 -44.99 -61.08 -41.62
CA SER A 3 -44.49 -59.78 -41.13
C SER A 3 -43.57 -59.97 -39.87
N PRO A 4 -43.20 -58.96 -39.03
CA PRO A 4 -43.31 -57.49 -39.08
C PRO A 4 -42.06 -56.70 -38.57
N TRP A 5 -42.11 -55.36 -38.73
CA TRP A 5 -41.62 -54.24 -37.92
C TRP A 5 -40.39 -54.32 -36.95
N VAL A 6 -39.72 -53.15 -36.85
CA VAL A 6 -39.37 -52.33 -35.66
C VAL A 6 -37.86 -51.97 -35.45
N LEU A 7 -37.62 -50.66 -35.27
CA LEU A 7 -36.70 -49.93 -34.35
C LEU A 7 -35.44 -49.20 -34.86
N ARG A 8 -35.60 -47.86 -34.90
CA ARG A 8 -34.81 -46.79 -34.24
C ARG A 8 -33.27 -46.84 -34.25
N GLY A 9 -32.69 -45.72 -34.71
CA GLY A 9 -31.41 -45.21 -34.21
C GLY A 9 -30.92 -43.97 -34.94
N SER A 10 -31.02 -42.79 -34.31
CA SER A 10 -30.26 -41.56 -34.66
C SER A 10 -28.77 -41.75 -34.33
N TRP A 11 -28.00 -40.65 -34.20
CA TRP A 11 -26.56 -40.57 -33.88
C TRP A 11 -25.73 -40.70 -35.17
N VAL A 12 -25.07 -39.65 -35.68
CA VAL A 12 -23.99 -38.89 -35.04
C VAL A 12 -23.86 -37.51 -35.70
N VAL A 13 -23.79 -36.47 -34.86
CA VAL A 13 -23.45 -35.08 -35.20
C VAL A 13 -21.99 -35.00 -35.64
N LEU A 14 -21.72 -34.42 -36.81
CA LEU A 14 -20.36 -34.18 -37.31
C LEU A 14 -19.53 -33.37 -36.29
N LEU A 15 -18.43 -33.94 -35.82
CA LEU A 15 -17.43 -33.29 -34.97
C LEU A 15 -16.62 -32.28 -35.80
N LEU A 16 -16.86 -30.99 -35.58
CA LEU A 16 -15.90 -29.94 -35.95
C LEU A 16 -14.74 -29.98 -34.95
N LEU A 17 -13.62 -30.58 -35.36
CA LEU A 17 -12.34 -30.49 -34.68
C LEU A 17 -11.75 -29.08 -34.92
N PHE A 18 -12.27 -28.08 -34.21
CA PHE A 18 -11.49 -26.88 -33.91
C PHE A 18 -10.65 -27.19 -32.68
N SER A 19 -9.39 -27.53 -32.91
CA SER A 19 -8.37 -27.62 -31.87
C SER A 19 -8.34 -26.29 -31.09
N CYS A 20 -8.82 -26.32 -29.85
CA CYS A 20 -8.53 -25.28 -28.87
C CYS A 20 -7.04 -25.39 -28.54
N VAL A 21 -6.19 -24.67 -29.26
CA VAL A 21 -4.80 -24.48 -28.87
C VAL A 21 -4.82 -23.54 -27.66
N PRO A 22 -4.35 -23.94 -26.48
CA PRO A 22 -4.22 -23.03 -25.37
C PRO A 22 -3.22 -21.94 -25.76
N LEU A 23 -3.66 -20.68 -25.74
CA LEU A 23 -2.71 -19.58 -25.68
C LEU A 23 -1.98 -19.71 -24.36
N GLU A 24 -0.74 -20.19 -24.39
CA GLU A 24 0.21 -20.05 -23.29
C GLU A 24 0.47 -18.55 -23.07
N GLY A 25 -0.45 -17.93 -22.32
CA GLY A 25 -0.21 -16.65 -21.69
C GLY A 25 0.95 -16.83 -20.73
N HIS A 26 2.10 -16.28 -21.10
CA HIS A 26 3.16 -16.05 -20.13
C HIS A 26 2.53 -15.31 -18.95
N PRO A 27 2.63 -15.81 -17.71
CA PRO A 27 2.11 -15.10 -16.56
C PRO A 27 2.90 -13.80 -16.45
N GLN A 28 2.33 -12.71 -16.97
CA GLN A 28 2.81 -11.38 -16.62
C GLN A 28 2.53 -11.25 -15.13
N THR A 29 3.57 -11.40 -14.33
CA THR A 29 3.55 -11.04 -12.93
C THR A 29 3.31 -9.54 -12.89
N PHE A 30 2.04 -9.13 -12.79
CA PHE A 30 1.69 -7.75 -12.48
C PHE A 30 2.22 -7.49 -11.08
N GLU A 31 3.35 -6.80 -11.00
CA GLU A 31 3.90 -6.37 -9.73
C GLU A 31 2.94 -5.33 -9.14
N GLU A 32 2.30 -5.67 -8.03
CA GLU A 32 1.34 -4.79 -7.37
C GLU A 32 2.06 -3.50 -6.92
N PRO A 33 1.45 -2.31 -7.15
CA PRO A 33 1.99 -1.07 -6.62
C PRO A 33 2.19 -1.16 -5.10
N TYR A 34 3.36 -0.76 -4.62
CA TYR A 34 3.73 -0.90 -3.21
C TYR A 34 3.97 0.47 -2.57
N VAL A 35 3.32 0.71 -1.43
CA VAL A 35 3.54 1.86 -0.56
C VAL A 35 3.99 1.32 0.82
N PRO A 36 5.19 1.67 1.33
CA PRO A 36 5.75 1.17 2.58
C PRO A 36 5.08 1.83 3.80
N PHE A 37 3.78 1.55 3.97
CA PHE A 37 2.95 2.07 5.04
C PHE A 37 2.70 1.00 6.12
N PRO A 38 2.65 1.37 7.41
CA PRO A 38 2.88 2.70 7.97
C PRO A 38 4.38 3.07 8.08
N PRO A 39 4.73 4.37 8.06
CA PRO A 39 6.09 4.80 8.39
C PRO A 39 6.44 4.46 9.83
N ALA A 40 7.72 4.16 10.09
CA ALA A 40 8.17 3.81 11.43
C ALA A 40 8.00 4.96 12.43
N ARG A 41 7.76 4.58 13.68
CA ARG A 41 7.68 5.54 14.79
C ARG A 41 9.01 6.26 14.95
N PRO A 42 9.02 7.61 14.97
CA PRO A 42 10.25 8.35 15.23
C PRO A 42 10.80 8.09 16.64
N SER A 43 12.11 7.89 16.70
CA SER A 43 12.90 7.59 17.89
C SER A 43 14.30 8.17 17.74
N MET A 44 15.06 8.25 18.83
CA MET A 44 16.47 8.68 18.75
C MET A 44 17.31 7.81 17.79
N VAL A 45 16.96 6.52 17.63
CA VAL A 45 17.72 5.56 16.82
C VAL A 45 17.56 5.80 15.31
N ASN A 46 16.39 6.28 14.89
CA ASN A 46 16.08 6.50 13.47
C ASN A 46 15.92 7.98 13.10
N LEU A 47 16.15 8.90 14.03
CA LEU A 47 16.01 10.35 13.81
C LEU A 47 16.96 10.86 12.71
N ASP A 48 18.20 10.39 12.72
CA ASP A 48 19.19 10.74 11.70
C ASP A 48 18.70 10.33 10.31
N ASN A 49 18.12 9.12 10.19
CA ASN A 49 17.57 8.67 8.92
C ASN A 49 16.36 9.51 8.47
N ILE A 50 15.53 9.96 9.41
CA ILE A 50 14.40 10.86 9.13
C ILE A 50 14.91 12.21 8.60
N CYS A 51 15.85 12.86 9.28
CA CYS A 51 16.26 14.22 8.93
C CYS A 51 17.34 14.30 7.83
N VAL A 52 18.31 13.39 7.81
CA VAL A 52 19.46 13.47 6.88
C VAL A 52 19.11 12.92 5.50
N ASN A 53 18.31 11.85 5.43
CA ASN A 53 18.02 11.18 4.17
C ASN A 53 16.70 11.64 3.50
N GLU A 54 16.14 12.76 3.95
CA GLU A 54 14.89 13.32 3.43
C GLU A 54 14.84 13.43 1.89
N PRO A 55 15.87 13.96 1.22
CA PRO A 55 15.83 14.16 -0.24
C PRO A 55 15.77 12.86 -1.06
N HIS A 56 16.05 11.71 -0.45
CA HIS A 56 16.15 10.42 -1.13
C HIS A 56 14.89 9.55 -1.01
N ARG A 57 13.84 10.04 -0.35
CA ARG A 57 12.62 9.26 -0.13
C ARG A 57 11.60 9.48 -1.25
N PRO A 58 10.96 8.40 -1.76
CA PRO A 58 9.92 8.53 -2.76
C PRO A 58 8.76 9.37 -2.23
N LEU A 59 8.32 10.34 -3.04
CA LEU A 59 7.00 10.95 -2.91
C LEU A 59 5.98 10.12 -3.68
N TYR A 60 4.73 10.16 -3.22
CA TYR A 60 3.60 9.43 -3.83
C TYR A 60 2.63 10.43 -4.48
N PRO A 61 2.95 11.01 -5.65
CA PRO A 61 2.04 11.92 -6.34
C PRO A 61 0.80 11.19 -6.86
N LEU A 62 -0.25 11.94 -7.19
CA LEU A 62 -1.55 11.39 -7.61
C LEU A 62 -1.47 10.46 -8.82
N ASP A 63 -0.46 10.63 -9.67
CA ASP A 63 -0.24 9.86 -10.90
C ASP A 63 0.72 8.67 -10.71
N SER A 64 1.27 8.47 -9.51
CA SER A 64 2.19 7.35 -9.20
C SER A 64 1.48 6.01 -9.00
N LEU A 65 0.16 6.02 -8.83
CA LEU A 65 -0.66 4.84 -8.61
C LEU A 65 -1.76 4.76 -9.68
N PRO A 66 -2.19 3.55 -10.09
CA PRO A 66 -3.26 3.42 -11.07
C PRO A 66 -4.54 4.10 -10.59
N ARG A 67 -5.27 4.74 -11.53
CA ARG A 67 -6.41 5.63 -11.21
C ARG A 67 -7.60 4.90 -10.56
N THR A 68 -7.72 3.60 -10.76
CA THR A 68 -8.84 2.78 -10.27
C THR A 68 -8.31 1.60 -9.45
N GLY A 69 -9.08 1.15 -8.46
CA GLY A 69 -8.74 -0.03 -7.64
C GLY A 69 -7.75 0.20 -6.49
N TYR A 70 -6.96 1.29 -6.50
CA TYR A 70 -5.88 1.52 -5.52
C TYR A 70 -6.10 2.75 -4.63
N SER A 71 -7.36 3.09 -4.32
CA SER A 71 -7.66 4.28 -3.51
C SER A 71 -7.07 4.22 -2.09
N TYR A 72 -6.91 3.02 -1.52
CA TYR A 72 -6.28 2.83 -0.21
C TYR A 72 -4.77 3.15 -0.26
N LEU A 73 -4.05 2.70 -1.30
CA LEU A 73 -2.63 3.02 -1.49
C LEU A 73 -2.43 4.53 -1.65
N ARG A 74 -3.36 5.21 -2.34
CA ARG A 74 -3.31 6.67 -2.48
C ARG A 74 -3.43 7.37 -1.13
N ARG A 75 -4.38 6.97 -0.28
CA ARG A 75 -4.49 7.54 1.08
C ARG A 75 -3.27 7.25 1.94
N GLN A 76 -2.65 6.08 1.80
CA GLN A 76 -1.38 5.75 2.47
C GLN A 76 -0.24 6.65 1.97
N GLY A 77 -0.13 6.84 0.65
CA GLY A 77 0.84 7.74 0.03
C GLY A 77 0.65 9.19 0.46
N ASP A 78 -0.59 9.67 0.46
CA ASP A 78 -0.95 11.02 0.92
C ASP A 78 -0.58 11.22 2.39
N ALA A 79 -0.82 10.20 3.24
CA ALA A 79 -0.42 10.24 4.64
C ALA A 79 1.10 10.31 4.82
N ILE A 80 1.86 9.52 4.04
CA ILE A 80 3.34 9.58 4.04
C ILE A 80 3.81 10.94 3.57
N ASN A 81 3.33 11.43 2.43
CA ASN A 81 3.71 12.75 1.89
C ASN A 81 3.46 13.86 2.92
N GLY A 82 2.30 13.87 3.58
CA GLY A 82 1.99 14.85 4.62
C GLY A 82 2.92 14.77 5.83
N MET A 83 3.29 13.56 6.27
CA MET A 83 4.26 13.36 7.36
C MET A 83 5.67 13.81 6.94
N GLU A 84 6.11 13.47 5.73
CA GLU A 84 7.41 13.88 5.18
C GLU A 84 7.54 15.40 5.07
N SER A 85 6.51 16.08 4.55
CA SER A 85 6.47 17.55 4.53
C SER A 85 6.54 18.16 5.94
N ALA A 86 5.87 17.57 6.93
CA ALA A 86 5.97 18.04 8.31
C ALA A 86 7.37 17.77 8.91
N TYR A 87 8.02 16.67 8.55
CA TYR A 87 9.38 16.36 8.99
C TYR A 87 10.39 17.34 8.41
N GLN A 88 10.26 17.75 7.14
CA GLN A 88 11.11 18.79 6.55
C GLN A 88 11.12 20.05 7.42
N GLU A 89 9.95 20.51 7.89
CA GLU A 89 9.83 21.65 8.79
C GLU A 89 10.48 21.40 10.15
N CYS A 90 10.24 20.23 10.76
CA CYS A 90 10.84 19.85 12.04
C CYS A 90 12.39 19.76 11.98
N CYS A 91 12.92 19.29 10.85
CA CYS A 91 14.35 19.01 10.68
C CYS A 91 15.16 20.26 10.30
N LYS A 92 14.55 21.43 10.07
CA LYS A 92 15.28 22.70 9.79
C LYS A 92 16.28 23.08 10.88
N LEU A 93 16.02 22.68 12.12
CA LEU A 93 16.88 22.95 13.28
C LEU A 93 17.67 21.72 13.72
N TYR A 94 17.65 20.63 12.95
CA TYR A 94 18.28 19.37 13.35
C TYR A 94 19.79 19.53 13.56
N GLY A 95 20.25 19.05 14.71
CA GLY A 95 21.64 19.13 15.18
C GLY A 95 21.72 18.78 16.66
N TYR A 96 22.93 18.50 17.17
CA TYR A 96 23.14 17.96 18.53
C TYR A 96 22.42 18.75 19.65
N GLN A 97 22.35 20.08 19.53
CA GLN A 97 21.71 20.94 20.53
C GLN A 97 20.17 20.90 20.52
N TRP A 98 19.57 20.49 19.40
CA TRP A 98 18.11 20.53 19.19
C TRP A 98 17.48 19.15 19.03
N LEU A 99 18.26 18.06 19.19
CA LEU A 99 17.81 16.67 19.00
C LEU A 99 16.49 16.35 19.71
N VAL A 100 16.34 16.77 20.96
CA VAL A 100 15.12 16.50 21.76
C VAL A 100 13.91 17.27 21.21
N LEU A 101 14.11 18.52 20.79
CA LEU A 101 13.06 19.35 20.18
C LEU A 101 12.65 18.78 18.81
N THR A 102 13.63 18.42 17.97
CA THR A 102 13.39 17.80 16.67
C THR A 102 12.63 16.49 16.84
N LEU A 103 13.07 15.61 17.75
CA LEU A 103 12.38 14.35 18.03
C LEU A 103 10.92 14.57 18.44
N SER A 104 10.67 15.52 19.34
CA SER A 104 9.32 15.84 19.80
C SER A 104 8.43 16.34 18.66
N CYS A 105 8.99 17.18 17.77
CA CYS A 105 8.29 17.67 16.58
C CYS A 105 7.92 16.54 15.61
N VAL A 106 8.89 15.69 15.24
CA VAL A 106 8.63 14.59 14.30
C VAL A 106 7.67 13.55 14.90
N GLN A 107 7.76 13.27 16.21
CA GLN A 107 6.79 12.37 16.87
C GLN A 107 5.37 12.94 16.85
N LYS A 108 5.21 14.25 17.03
CA LYS A 108 3.91 14.92 16.92
C LYS A 108 3.38 14.86 15.49
N ALA A 109 4.23 15.13 14.49
CA ALA A 109 3.87 15.02 13.08
C ALA A 109 3.45 13.60 12.70
N TRP A 110 4.19 12.57 13.15
CA TRP A 110 3.85 11.17 12.92
C TRP A 110 2.49 10.79 13.52
N LYS A 111 2.25 11.13 14.79
CA LYS A 111 0.97 10.86 15.46
C LYS A 111 -0.18 11.56 14.76
N GLY A 112 0.00 12.84 14.41
CA GLY A 112 -1.00 13.64 13.70
C GLY A 112 -1.31 13.09 12.31
N GLY A 113 -0.29 12.66 11.56
CA GLY A 113 -0.44 12.04 10.24
C GLY A 113 -1.25 10.75 10.30
N LEU A 114 -0.97 9.87 11.26
CA LEU A 114 -1.75 8.64 11.46
C LEU A 114 -3.19 8.92 11.92
N SER A 115 -3.39 9.87 12.83
CA SER A 115 -4.74 10.28 13.25
C SER A 115 -5.54 10.82 12.06
N LYS A 116 -4.94 11.69 11.24
CA LYS A 116 -5.57 12.20 10.02
C LYS A 116 -5.88 11.07 9.03
N TYR A 117 -4.94 10.16 8.78
CA TYR A 117 -5.15 9.00 7.92
C TYR A 117 -6.37 8.19 8.36
N CYS A 118 -6.54 7.93 9.66
CA CYS A 118 -7.70 7.22 10.16
C CYS A 118 -9.02 7.99 9.95
N VAL A 119 -9.02 9.31 10.17
CA VAL A 119 -10.19 10.16 9.82
C VAL A 119 -10.54 10.03 8.34
N ASP A 120 -9.54 10.06 7.46
CA ASP A 120 -9.74 9.93 6.01
C ASP A 120 -10.23 8.52 5.63
N GLU A 121 -9.74 7.46 6.28
CA GLU A 121 -10.21 6.07 6.11
C GLU A 121 -11.67 5.87 6.52
N PHE A 122 -12.10 6.50 7.61
CA PHE A 122 -13.51 6.45 8.05
C PHE A 122 -14.45 7.31 7.20
N SER A 123 -13.90 8.24 6.41
CA SER A 123 -14.68 9.14 5.56
C SER A 123 -15.09 8.52 4.22
N VAL A 124 -14.65 7.28 3.94
CA VAL A 124 -14.95 6.55 2.70
C VAL A 124 -15.67 5.23 2.98
N LYS A 125 -16.41 4.72 2.00
CA LYS A 125 -17.17 3.45 2.11
C LYS A 125 -16.29 2.21 1.88
N THR A 126 -15.08 2.20 2.44
CA THR A 126 -14.18 1.04 2.43
C THR A 126 -13.91 0.57 3.84
N LYS A 127 -13.54 -0.70 4.02
CA LYS A 127 -13.10 -1.19 5.33
C LYS A 127 -11.85 -0.40 5.77
N PRO A 128 -11.89 0.31 6.92
CA PRO A 128 -10.73 1.05 7.41
C PRO A 128 -9.56 0.14 7.74
N HIS A 129 -8.35 0.70 7.73
CA HIS A 129 -7.16 0.00 8.21
C HIS A 129 -7.37 -0.55 9.64
N PRO A 130 -6.96 -1.80 9.95
CA PRO A 130 -7.21 -2.43 11.25
C PRO A 130 -6.74 -1.63 12.47
N CYS A 131 -5.60 -0.94 12.37
CA CYS A 131 -5.11 -0.11 13.47
C CYS A 131 -5.97 1.14 13.75
N CYS A 132 -6.77 1.61 12.78
CA CYS A 132 -7.69 2.71 13.01
C CYS A 132 -8.91 2.31 13.87
N MET A 133 -9.16 1.00 14.01
CA MET A 133 -10.24 0.47 14.84
C MET A 133 -9.81 0.18 16.28
N VAL A 134 -8.54 0.43 16.64
CA VAL A 134 -8.01 0.23 17.99
C VAL A 134 -8.03 1.57 18.72
N GLU A 135 -8.90 1.75 19.72
CA GLU A 135 -9.04 3.04 20.42
C GLU A 135 -7.86 3.33 21.35
N GLU A 136 -7.61 2.42 22.29
CA GLU A 136 -6.46 2.48 23.17
C GLU A 136 -5.29 1.80 22.45
N ASP A 137 -4.30 2.60 22.01
CA ASP A 137 -3.04 2.12 21.41
C ASP A 137 -2.97 2.07 19.86
N MET A 138 -3.84 2.82 19.16
CA MET A 138 -3.82 3.01 17.69
C MET A 138 -2.41 3.23 17.11
N HIS A 139 -1.66 4.17 17.70
CA HIS A 139 -0.31 4.51 17.23
C HIS A 139 0.67 3.34 17.40
N ASN A 140 0.60 2.59 18.50
CA ASN A 140 1.48 1.44 18.69
C ASN A 140 1.13 0.30 17.74
N CYS A 141 -0.17 0.08 17.45
CA CYS A 141 -0.57 -0.84 16.40
C CYS A 141 0.13 -0.49 15.07
N PHE A 142 0.16 0.78 14.67
CA PHE A 142 0.93 1.19 13.48
C PHE A 142 2.44 0.98 13.64
N ALA A 143 3.01 1.35 14.79
CA ALA A 143 4.44 1.20 15.04
C ALA A 143 4.93 -0.26 14.89
N THR A 144 4.13 -1.23 15.34
CA THR A 144 4.47 -2.66 15.22
C THR A 144 4.40 -3.19 13.78
N LYS A 145 3.60 -2.55 12.91
CA LYS A 145 3.38 -2.95 11.52
C LYS A 145 4.26 -2.23 10.50
N ALA A 146 5.12 -1.30 10.95
CA ALA A 146 6.00 -0.56 10.03
C ALA A 146 6.97 -1.51 9.30
N PRO A 147 6.93 -1.57 7.95
CA PRO A 147 7.81 -2.47 7.19
C PRO A 147 9.28 -2.04 7.25
N ASN A 148 9.54 -0.74 7.41
CA ASN A 148 10.87 -0.14 7.48
C ASN A 148 11.09 0.55 8.84
N LYS A 149 11.45 -0.23 9.87
CA LYS A 149 11.61 0.26 11.26
C LYS A 149 12.73 1.29 11.43
N SER A 150 13.81 1.14 10.67
CA SER A 150 14.98 2.01 10.71
C SER A 150 14.79 3.34 9.97
N TYR A 151 13.69 3.51 9.24
CA TYR A 151 13.46 4.68 8.38
C TYR A 151 14.53 4.83 7.29
N THR A 152 15.15 3.74 6.86
CA THR A 152 16.19 3.79 5.81
C THR A 152 15.58 4.21 4.48
N PRO A 153 16.31 4.91 3.60
CA PRO A 153 15.78 5.30 2.29
C PRO A 153 15.28 4.08 1.53
N THR A 154 14.03 4.12 1.06
CA THR A 154 13.50 3.11 0.16
C THR A 154 13.90 3.47 -1.27
N PRO A 155 14.40 2.51 -2.08
CA PRO A 155 14.75 2.79 -3.46
C PRO A 155 13.54 3.33 -4.22
N THR A 156 13.72 4.42 -4.97
CA THR A 156 12.74 4.80 -5.99
C THR A 156 12.88 3.78 -7.13
N LYS A 157 11.79 3.06 -7.45
CA LYS A 157 11.78 2.34 -8.73
C LYS A 157 11.77 3.39 -9.84
N LYS A 158 12.83 3.40 -10.65
CA LYS A 158 12.92 4.18 -11.89
C LYS A 158 12.02 3.57 -12.96
#